data_AF-A0A7W1RPX5-F1
#
_entry.id   AF-A0A7W1RPX5-F1
#
_cell.length_a   1.000
_cell.length_b   1.000
_cell.length_c   1.000
_cell.angle_alpha   90.00
_cell.angle_beta   90.00
_cell.angle_gamma   90.00
#
_symmetry.space_group_name_H-M   'P 1'
#
loop_
_entity.id
_entity.type
_entity.pdbx_description
1 polymer ?
#
loop_
_entity_poly.entity_id
_entity_poly.type
_entity_poly.pdbx_seq_one_letter_code
_entity_poly.pdbx_strand_id
1 'polypeptide(L)'
;MARLPEQFGCSRRHLIAQFHKYFGMAPKMIARISRFHLAVAGVHRLGRRDPLPYAEGKPYLDSPADDSVRTSTQMTMRWADLVLGCGYYDQSHFINEFRFFSGLSPLKFLQRTRQE
;
A
#
# COMPACT_ATOMS: atom_id res chain seq x y z
N MET A 1 6.65 9.19 -18.19
CA MET A 1 5.85 7.97 -17.92
C MET A 1 4.60 7.90 -18.78
N ALA A 2 4.73 7.79 -20.12
CA ALA A 2 3.62 7.42 -21.02
C ALA A 2 4.13 7.20 -22.46
N ARG A 3 4.69 6.02 -22.77
CA ARG A 3 4.78 5.49 -24.15
C ARG A 3 4.49 3.99 -24.13
N LEU A 4 3.22 3.67 -23.90
CA LEU A 4 2.61 2.37 -24.12
C LEU A 4 1.51 2.34 -25.24
N PRO A 5 1.34 3.31 -26.16
CA PRO A 5 0.36 3.14 -27.24
C PRO A 5 0.82 2.19 -28.37
N GLU A 6 2.10 2.24 -28.75
CA GLU A 6 2.55 1.64 -30.02
C GLU A 6 2.72 0.12 -29.96
N GLN A 7 3.03 -0.46 -28.79
CA GLN A 7 3.26 -1.90 -28.64
C GLN A 7 1.98 -2.73 -28.51
N PHE A 8 0.83 -2.11 -28.24
CA PHE A 8 -0.45 -2.82 -28.05
C PHE A 8 -1.47 -2.53 -29.15
N GLY A 9 -1.13 -1.68 -30.13
CA GLY A 9 -1.98 -1.39 -31.30
C GLY A 9 -3.37 -0.82 -30.98
N CYS A 10 -3.63 -0.44 -29.73
CA CYS A 10 -4.97 -0.08 -29.25
C CYS A 10 -5.01 1.31 -28.65
N SER A 11 -6.09 2.05 -28.91
CA SER A 11 -6.35 3.33 -28.25
C SER A 11 -6.66 3.13 -26.77
N ARG A 12 -6.43 4.16 -25.95
CA ARG A 12 -6.81 4.17 -24.51
C ARG A 12 -8.27 3.78 -24.27
N ARG A 13 -9.17 4.25 -25.14
CA ARG A 13 -10.61 3.92 -25.08
C ARG A 13 -10.84 2.43 -25.35
N HIS A 14 -10.18 1.87 -26.35
CA HIS A 14 -10.27 0.44 -26.66
C HIS A 14 -9.73 -0.41 -25.50
N LEU A 15 -8.58 -0.04 -24.92
CA LEU A 15 -8.02 -0.73 -23.77
C LEU A 15 -8.99 -0.76 -22.59
N ILE A 16 -9.56 0.39 -22.21
CA ILE A 16 -10.55 0.45 -21.11
C ILE A 16 -11.77 -0.44 -21.42
N ALA A 17 -12.26 -0.42 -22.66
CA ALA A 17 -13.37 -1.27 -23.08
C ALA A 17 -13.02 -2.76 -22.97
N GLN A 18 -11.81 -3.18 -23.35
CA GLN A 18 -11.35 -4.56 -23.19
C GLN A 18 -11.25 -4.96 -21.71
N PHE A 19 -10.75 -4.07 -20.84
CA PHE A 19 -10.72 -4.34 -19.41
C PHE A 19 -12.12 -4.54 -18.82
N HIS A 20 -13.10 -3.72 -19.22
CA HIS A 20 -14.49 -3.93 -18.82
C HIS A 20 -15.05 -5.24 -19.39
N LYS A 21 -14.73 -5.57 -20.65
CA LYS A 21 -15.20 -6.81 -21.29
C LYS A 21 -14.67 -8.07 -20.61
N TYR A 22 -13.40 -8.12 -20.27
CA TYR A 22 -12.77 -9.33 -19.73
C TYR A 22 -12.80 -9.43 -18.21
N PHE A 23 -12.73 -8.30 -17.50
CA PHE A 23 -12.65 -8.28 -16.03
C PHE A 23 -13.88 -7.67 -15.36
N GLY A 24 -14.80 -7.07 -16.13
CA GLY A 24 -15.98 -6.39 -15.58
C GLY A 24 -15.69 -5.03 -14.91
N MET A 25 -14.43 -4.56 -14.93
CA MET A 25 -14.02 -3.37 -14.20
C MET A 25 -12.94 -2.57 -14.93
N ALA A 26 -12.81 -1.30 -14.54
CA ALA A 26 -11.83 -0.38 -15.11
C ALA A 26 -10.39 -0.78 -14.75
N PRO A 27 -9.41 -0.52 -15.64
CA PRO A 27 -7.99 -0.83 -15.37
C PRO A 27 -7.48 -0.23 -14.06
N LYS A 28 -7.99 0.96 -13.68
CA LYS A 28 -7.63 1.62 -12.42
C LYS A 28 -8.02 0.77 -11.21
N MET A 29 -9.18 0.13 -11.22
CA MET A 29 -9.60 -0.71 -10.11
C MET A 29 -8.71 -1.94 -9.99
N ILE A 30 -8.39 -2.58 -11.12
CA ILE A 30 -7.44 -3.70 -11.13
C ILE A 30 -6.10 -3.29 -10.55
N ALA A 31 -5.55 -2.14 -10.96
CA ALA A 31 -4.31 -1.63 -10.40
C ALA A 31 -4.39 -1.37 -8.89
N ARG A 32 -5.54 -0.92 -8.36
CA ARG A 32 -5.77 -0.77 -6.91
C ARG A 32 -5.79 -2.13 -6.20
N ILE A 33 -6.52 -3.12 -6.74
CA ILE A 33 -6.58 -4.48 -6.20
C ILE A 33 -5.20 -5.12 -6.19
N SER A 34 -4.44 -5.02 -7.28
CA SER A 34 -3.09 -5.56 -7.38
C SER A 34 -2.15 -4.95 -6.33
N ARG A 35 -2.19 -3.62 -6.15
CA ARG A 35 -1.40 -2.95 -5.09
C ARG A 35 -1.82 -3.39 -3.70
N PHE A 36 -3.12 -3.56 -3.47
CA PHE A 36 -3.62 -4.07 -2.19
C PHE A 36 -3.16 -5.51 -1.91
N HIS A 37 -3.15 -6.40 -2.89
CA HIS A 37 -2.59 -7.75 -2.72
C HIS A 37 -1.10 -7.72 -2.34
N LEU A 38 -0.31 -6.86 -2.98
CA LEU A 38 1.09 -6.66 -2.64
C LEU A 38 1.26 -6.11 -1.22
N ALA A 39 0.41 -5.15 -0.84
CA ALA A 39 0.37 -4.57 0.50
C ALA A 39 0.11 -5.63 1.57
N VAL A 40 -0.91 -6.47 1.41
CA VAL A 40 -1.23 -7.54 2.37
C VAL A 40 -0.04 -8.51 2.51
N ALA A 41 0.55 -8.93 1.39
CA ALA A 41 1.71 -9.82 1.41
C ALA A 41 2.95 -9.19 2.06
N GLY A 42 3.17 -7.89 1.87
CA GLY A 42 4.25 -7.15 2.52
C GLY A 42 4.01 -6.99 4.02
N VAL A 43 2.77 -6.62 4.39
CA VAL A 43 2.34 -6.41 5.77
C VAL A 43 2.50 -7.69 6.58
N HIS A 44 2.05 -8.84 6.08
CA HIS A 44 2.27 -10.14 6.75
C HIS A 44 3.74 -10.49 6.95
N ARG A 45 4.60 -10.17 5.97
CA ARG A 45 6.04 -10.45 6.04
C ARG A 45 6.74 -9.59 7.10
N LEU A 46 6.45 -8.28 7.14
CA LEU A 46 7.01 -7.38 8.15
C LEU A 46 6.41 -7.61 9.53
N GLY A 47 5.10 -7.82 9.60
CA GLY A 47 4.36 -8.06 10.82
C GLY A 47 4.74 -9.34 11.55
N ARG A 48 5.46 -10.30 10.94
CA ARG A 48 6.03 -11.43 11.69
C ARG A 48 7.36 -11.09 12.37
N ARG A 49 8.07 -10.08 11.88
CA ARG A 49 9.41 -9.73 12.36
C ARG A 49 9.36 -8.62 13.41
N ASP A 50 8.54 -7.58 13.21
CA ASP A 50 8.49 -6.42 14.12
C ASP A 50 7.07 -5.78 14.13
N PRO A 51 6.48 -5.46 15.30
CA PRO A 51 5.22 -4.71 15.38
C PRO A 51 5.40 -3.25 14.92
N LEU A 52 4.51 -2.78 14.05
CA LEU A 52 4.45 -1.41 13.54
C LEU A 52 4.39 -0.34 14.66
N PRO A 53 5.31 0.63 14.70
CA PRO A 53 5.16 1.83 15.54
C PRO A 53 4.34 2.96 14.88
N TYR A 54 3.92 2.83 13.61
CA TYR A 54 3.57 4.00 12.78
C TYR A 54 2.13 4.04 12.21
N ALA A 55 1.20 3.18 12.61
CA ALA A 55 -0.08 3.03 11.89
C ALA A 55 -1.33 3.65 12.57
N GLU A 56 -1.20 4.22 13.76
CA GLU A 56 -2.36 4.68 14.54
C GLU A 56 -2.35 6.21 14.69
N GLY A 57 -2.67 6.91 13.61
CA GLY A 57 -3.38 8.19 13.69
C GLY A 57 -2.71 9.35 14.42
N LYS A 58 -1.37 9.44 14.50
CA LYS A 58 -0.71 10.72 14.82
C LYS A 58 -0.52 11.52 13.53
N PRO A 59 -1.36 12.51 13.25
CA PRO A 59 -1.27 13.30 12.04
C PRO A 59 -0.15 14.32 12.24
N TYR A 60 0.83 14.28 11.35
CA TYR A 60 1.90 15.26 11.18
C TYR A 60 2.88 15.43 12.34
N LEU A 61 4.14 15.57 11.92
CA LEU A 61 5.27 16.16 12.64
C LEU A 61 4.76 17.12 13.73
N ASP A 62 4.92 16.77 15.00
CA ASP A 62 5.37 17.70 16.05
C ASP A 62 5.51 16.99 17.41
N SER A 63 6.56 17.44 18.10
CA SER A 63 6.96 17.21 19.49
C SER A 63 7.92 16.04 19.81
N PRO A 64 8.87 16.28 20.73
CA PRO A 64 10.26 16.55 20.36
C PRO A 64 11.22 15.54 20.99
N ALA A 65 12.46 15.56 20.49
CA ALA A 65 13.71 15.27 21.18
C ALA A 65 13.63 14.21 22.32
N ASP A 66 13.92 12.95 21.97
CA ASP A 66 14.57 12.06 22.93
C ASP A 66 15.56 11.16 22.19
N ASP A 67 16.77 11.06 22.75
CA ASP A 67 18.03 10.67 22.11
C ASP A 67 18.19 9.12 21.98
N SER A 68 17.08 8.41 21.78
CA SER A 68 17.02 6.95 21.53
C SER A 68 17.01 6.59 20.03
N VAL A 69 17.48 7.53 19.19
CA VAL A 69 17.21 7.76 17.76
C VAL A 69 17.61 6.63 16.78
N ARG A 70 18.27 5.56 17.22
CA ARG A 70 18.77 4.51 16.29
C ARG A 70 17.77 3.42 15.92
N THR A 71 16.78 3.11 16.74
CA THR A 71 15.82 2.02 16.45
C THR A 71 14.60 2.48 15.64
N SER A 72 14.11 3.70 15.87
CA SER A 72 12.91 4.23 15.20
C SER A 72 13.16 4.53 13.69
N THR A 73 14.34 5.06 13.36
CA THR A 73 14.73 5.45 12.00
C THR A 73 14.90 4.25 11.05
N GLN A 74 15.34 3.10 11.54
CA GLN A 74 15.52 1.91 10.71
C GLN A 74 14.20 1.17 10.43
N MET A 75 13.25 1.27 11.38
CA MET A 75 11.90 0.73 11.26
C MET A 75 11.05 1.52 10.26
N THR A 76 11.14 2.86 10.28
CA THR A 76 10.44 3.71 9.32
C THR A 76 10.92 3.50 7.89
N MET A 77 12.23 3.27 7.67
CA MET A 77 12.77 2.90 6.35
C MET A 77 12.14 1.62 5.82
N ARG A 78 12.12 0.52 6.59
CA ARG A 78 11.54 -0.76 6.14
C ARG A 78 10.08 -0.66 5.71
N TRP A 79 9.30 0.22 6.36
CA TRP A 79 7.90 0.45 6.03
C TRP A 79 7.71 1.44 4.87
N ALA A 80 8.49 2.51 4.81
CA ALA A 80 8.51 3.41 3.66
C ALA A 80 8.89 2.65 2.38
N ASP A 81 9.86 1.74 2.47
CA ASP A 81 10.28 0.86 1.39
C ASP A 81 9.15 -0.08 0.96
N LEU A 82 8.33 -0.60 1.90
CA LEU A 82 7.14 -1.37 1.58
C LEU A 82 6.10 -0.54 0.85
N VAL A 83 5.79 0.66 1.37
CA VAL A 83 4.79 1.57 0.80
C VAL A 83 5.16 1.89 -0.65
N LEU A 84 6.42 2.26 -0.87
CA LEU A 84 6.94 2.56 -2.20
C LEU A 84 7.00 1.31 -3.08
N GLY A 85 7.46 0.18 -2.54
CA GLY A 85 7.56 -1.09 -3.24
C GLY A 85 6.21 -1.68 -3.66
N CYS A 86 5.13 -1.32 -2.95
CA CYS A 86 3.75 -1.68 -3.31
C CYS A 86 3.10 -0.64 -4.25
N GLY A 87 3.82 0.40 -4.67
CA GLY A 87 3.33 1.42 -5.60
C GLY A 87 2.41 2.45 -4.98
N TYR A 88 2.50 2.69 -3.67
CA TYR A 88 1.83 3.81 -3.02
C TYR A 88 2.73 5.05 -3.03
N TYR A 89 2.09 6.21 -3.14
CA TYR A 89 2.78 7.50 -3.20
C TYR A 89 3.34 7.91 -1.85
N ASP A 90 2.53 7.74 -0.80
CA ASP A 90 2.90 8.01 0.58
C ASP A 90 2.12 7.08 1.53
N GLN A 91 2.41 7.22 2.82
CA GLN A 91 1.78 6.46 3.89
C GLN A 91 0.27 6.70 4.00
N SER A 92 -0.20 7.94 3.83
CA SER A 92 -1.63 8.27 3.93
C SER A 92 -2.42 7.59 2.82
N HIS A 93 -1.90 7.62 1.58
CA HIS A 93 -2.45 6.91 0.45
C HIS A 93 -2.49 5.39 0.71
N PHE A 94 -1.43 4.82 1.26
CA PHE A 94 -1.39 3.41 1.65
C PHE A 94 -2.44 3.06 2.71
N ILE A 95 -2.50 3.79 3.82
CA ILE A 95 -3.43 3.52 4.93
C ILE A 95 -4.89 3.65 4.45
N ASN A 96 -5.19 4.68 3.66
CA ASN A 96 -6.54 4.90 3.13
C ASN A 96 -6.98 3.78 2.19
N GLU A 97 -6.11 3.33 1.29
CA GLU A 97 -6.41 2.19 0.43
C GLU A 97 -6.52 0.87 1.22
N PHE A 98 -5.63 0.65 2.19
CA PHE A 98 -5.66 -0.55 3.01
C PHE A 98 -6.97 -0.64 3.81
N ARG A 99 -7.42 0.48 4.39
CA ARG A 99 -8.72 0.60 5.05
C ARG A 99 -9.87 0.41 4.08
N PHE A 100 -9.79 0.98 2.88
CA PHE A 100 -10.82 0.84 1.85
C PHE A 100 -11.08 -0.63 1.48
N PHE A 101 -10.04 -1.45 1.36
CA PHE A 101 -10.19 -2.86 0.96
C PHE A 101 -10.35 -3.84 2.14
N SER A 102 -9.68 -3.61 3.27
CA SER A 102 -9.73 -4.55 4.42
C SER A 102 -10.70 -4.14 5.54
N GLY A 103 -11.20 -2.90 5.52
CA GLY A 103 -11.94 -2.30 6.64
C GLY A 103 -11.07 -1.97 7.86
N LEU A 104 -9.77 -2.33 7.85
CA LEU A 104 -8.86 -2.21 8.98
C LEU A 104 -7.63 -1.36 8.63
N SER A 105 -6.96 -0.82 9.64
CA SER A 105 -5.59 -0.33 9.45
C SER A 105 -4.65 -1.54 9.27
N PRO A 106 -3.49 -1.37 8.61
CA PRO A 106 -2.51 -2.45 8.46
C PRO A 106 -2.11 -3.10 9.79
N LEU A 107 -2.00 -2.32 10.87
CA LEU A 107 -1.69 -2.82 12.20
C LEU A 107 -2.83 -3.66 12.79
N LYS A 108 -4.07 -3.16 12.75
CA LYS A 108 -5.24 -3.90 13.24
C LYS A 108 -5.44 -5.20 12.47
N PHE A 109 -5.19 -5.16 11.15
CA PHE A 109 -5.19 -6.35 10.30
C PHE A 109 -4.13 -7.37 10.75
N LEU A 110 -2.91 -6.93 11.06
CA LEU A 110 -1.86 -7.80 11.61
C LEU A 110 -2.20 -8.37 12.98
N GLN A 111 -2.75 -7.56 13.88
CA GLN A 111 -3.16 -8.02 15.22
C GLN A 111 -4.22 -9.11 15.11
N ARG A 112 -5.22 -8.90 14.24
CA ARG A 112 -6.30 -9.87 14.01
C ARG A 112 -5.78 -11.18 13.41
N THR A 113 -4.97 -11.09 12.37
CA THR A 113 -4.41 -12.28 11.69
C THR A 113 -3.34 -13.03 12.49
N ARG A 114 -2.95 -12.54 13.68
CA ARG A 114 -2.12 -13.29 14.64
C ARG A 114 -2.95 -14.06 15.68
N GLN A 115 -4.23 -13.74 15.84
CA GLN A 115 -5.13 -14.37 16.81
C GLN A 115 -6.04 -15.45 16.19
N GLU A 116 -6.02 -15.56 14.87
CA GLU A 116 -6.63 -16.64 14.08
C GLU A 116 -5.56 -17.69 13.73
#